data_AF-A0A931VL44-F1
#
_entry.id   AF-A0A931VL44-F1
#
_cell.length_a   1.000
_cell.length_b   1.000
_cell.length_c   1.000
_cell.angle_alpha   90.00
_cell.angle_beta   90.00
_cell.angle_gamma   90.00
#
_symmetry.space_group_name_H-M   'P 1'
#
loop_
_entity.id
_entity.type
_entity.pdbx_description
1 polymer ?
#
loop_
_entity_poly.entity_id
_entity_poly.type
_entity_poly.pdbx_seq_one_letter_code
_entity_poly.pdbx_strand_id
1 'polypeptide(L)'
;ELMIREVAGEILKEIGYESACSSDGREAVDLYQRAKEAGEPFDAVILDLNIPGELGGRETLAKLKTIDPSVKAIISSGSFEDPAVADFRKFGFSGWLAKPYDSKALAKILYDLLHSI
;
A
#
# COMPACT_ATOMS: atom_id res chain seq x y z
N GLU A 1 -4.10 -10.72 -6.32
CA GLU A 1 -4.56 -12.05 -5.86
C GLU A 1 -5.57 -11.88 -4.73
N LEU A 2 -6.79 -12.41 -4.89
CA LEU A 2 -7.89 -12.19 -3.92
C LEU A 2 -7.55 -12.68 -2.51
N MET A 3 -6.99 -13.89 -2.39
CA MET A 3 -6.63 -14.48 -1.09
C MET A 3 -5.62 -13.63 -0.31
N ILE A 4 -4.61 -13.05 -0.99
CA ILE A 4 -3.61 -12.22 -0.31
C ILE A 4 -4.22 -10.93 0.24
N ARG A 5 -5.16 -10.33 -0.49
CA ARG A 5 -5.84 -9.11 -0.09
C ARG A 5 -6.74 -9.33 1.13
N GLU A 6 -7.49 -10.42 1.15
CA GLU A 6 -8.36 -10.80 2.27
C GLU A 6 -7.53 -11.08 3.53
N VAL A 7 -6.47 -11.88 3.42
CA VAL A 7 -5.54 -12.16 4.53
C VAL A 7 -4.91 -10.88 5.05
N ALA A 8 -4.50 -9.95 4.18
CA ALA A 8 -3.96 -8.66 4.63
C ALA A 8 -5.00 -7.85 5.44
N GLY A 9 -6.25 -7.81 4.98
CA GLY A 9 -7.34 -7.14 5.69
C GLY A 9 -7.61 -7.74 7.07
N GLU A 10 -7.58 -9.08 7.18
CA GLU A 10 -7.72 -9.78 8.47
C GLU A 10 -6.57 -9.46 9.43
N ILE A 11 -5.32 -9.53 8.95
CA ILE A 11 -4.14 -9.19 9.77
C ILE A 11 -4.20 -7.73 10.23
N LEU A 12 -4.54 -6.79 9.34
CA LEU A 12 -4.66 -5.36 9.68
C LEU A 12 -5.69 -5.14 10.79
N LYS A 13 -6.84 -5.82 10.70
CA LYS A 13 -7.87 -5.78 11.73
C LYS A 13 -7.39 -6.37 13.05
N GLU A 14 -6.70 -7.52 13.03
CA GLU A 14 -6.16 -8.16 14.23
C GLU A 14 -5.14 -7.28 14.97
N ILE A 15 -4.32 -6.53 14.23
CA ILE A 15 -3.31 -5.64 14.82
C ILE A 15 -3.84 -4.20 15.10
N GLY A 16 -5.16 -3.98 14.91
CA GLY A 16 -5.85 -2.77 15.35
C GLY A 16 -6.01 -1.65 14.32
N TYR A 17 -5.81 -1.92 13.03
CA TYR A 17 -6.07 -0.96 11.94
C TYR A 17 -7.43 -1.22 11.27
N GLU A 18 -7.99 -0.16 10.70
CA GLU A 18 -9.05 -0.25 9.72
C GLU A 18 -8.47 -0.31 8.32
N SER A 19 -9.12 -1.04 7.41
CA SER A 19 -8.62 -1.21 6.05
C SER A 19 -9.77 -1.23 5.04
N ALA A 20 -9.58 -0.53 3.92
CA ALA A 20 -10.36 -0.72 2.70
C ALA A 20 -9.52 -1.49 1.67
N CYS A 21 -10.18 -2.34 0.89
CA CYS A 21 -9.54 -3.19 -0.11
C CYS A 21 -10.01 -2.81 -1.51
N SER A 22 -9.10 -2.77 -2.48
CA SER A 22 -9.42 -2.59 -3.90
C SER A 22 -8.91 -3.75 -4.76
N SER A 23 -9.49 -3.99 -5.93
CA SER A 23 -9.01 -4.99 -6.91
C SER A 23 -7.97 -4.46 -7.87
N ASP A 24 -7.94 -3.14 -8.07
CA ASP A 24 -7.03 -2.49 -9.01
C ASP A 24 -6.63 -1.09 -8.53
N GLY A 25 -5.71 -0.47 -9.27
CA GLY A 25 -5.18 0.84 -8.96
C GLY A 25 -6.15 2.00 -9.20
N ARG A 26 -7.17 1.85 -10.06
CA ARG A 26 -8.18 2.90 -10.28
C ARG A 26 -9.11 2.98 -9.09
N GLU A 27 -9.62 1.84 -8.64
CA GLU A 27 -10.44 1.76 -7.44
C GLU A 27 -9.66 2.23 -6.20
N ALA A 28 -8.36 1.91 -6.10
CA ALA A 28 -7.51 2.43 -5.03
C ALA A 28 -7.44 3.97 -5.01
N VAL A 29 -7.29 4.59 -6.20
CA VAL A 29 -7.26 6.06 -6.34
C VAL A 29 -8.60 6.67 -5.97
N ASP A 30 -9.70 6.07 -6.43
CA ASP A 30 -11.06 6.55 -6.13
C ASP A 30 -11.39 6.46 -4.63
N LEU A 31 -11.04 5.35 -3.98
CA LEU A 31 -11.21 5.18 -2.53
C LEU A 31 -10.39 6.22 -1.76
N TYR A 32 -9.13 6.41 -2.15
CA TYR A 32 -8.26 7.39 -1.49
C TYR A 32 -8.78 8.82 -1.62
N GLN A 33 -9.21 9.21 -2.82
CA GLN A 33 -9.78 10.53 -3.08
C GLN A 33 -11.03 10.76 -2.23
N ARG A 34 -11.97 9.80 -2.20
CA ARG A 34 -13.20 9.91 -1.42
C ARG A 34 -12.95 10.00 0.07
N ALA A 35 -12.04 9.17 0.60
CA ALA A 35 -11.66 9.18 2.01
C ALA A 35 -11.09 10.56 2.41
N LYS A 36 -10.21 11.11 1.56
CA LYS A 36 -9.66 12.46 1.76
C LYS A 36 -10.72 13.56 1.72
N GLU A 37 -11.65 13.51 0.76
CA GLU A 37 -12.76 14.48 0.65
C GLU A 37 -13.75 14.39 1.82
N ALA A 38 -13.94 13.19 2.37
CA ALA A 38 -14.79 12.95 3.54
C ALA A 38 -14.15 13.40 4.86
N GLY A 39 -12.87 13.80 4.86
CA GLY A 39 -12.14 14.17 6.08
C GLY A 39 -11.60 13.00 6.88
N GLU A 40 -11.60 11.80 6.31
CA GLU A 40 -11.10 10.55 6.90
C GLU A 40 -10.01 9.95 6.00
N PRO A 41 -8.87 10.64 5.78
CA PRO A 41 -7.85 10.18 4.85
C PRO A 41 -7.15 8.89 5.33
N PHE A 42 -6.67 8.07 4.40
CA PHE A 42 -5.84 6.92 4.75
C PHE A 42 -4.46 7.35 5.25
N ASP A 43 -4.01 6.76 6.36
CA ASP A 43 -2.67 6.98 6.91
C ASP A 43 -1.55 6.34 6.08
N ALA A 44 -1.86 5.24 5.39
CA ALA A 44 -0.94 4.51 4.53
C ALA A 44 -1.70 3.71 3.46
N VAL A 45 -1.00 3.38 2.36
CA VAL A 45 -1.51 2.50 1.30
C VAL A 45 -0.53 1.35 1.07
N ILE A 46 -1.04 0.14 0.83
CA ILE A 46 -0.24 -1.04 0.46
C ILE A 46 -0.56 -1.37 -1.00
N LEU A 47 0.44 -1.28 -1.87
CA LEU A 47 0.27 -1.38 -3.32
C LEU A 47 1.03 -2.56 -3.90
N ASP A 48 0.33 -3.41 -4.66
CA ASP A 48 0.95 -4.47 -5.45
C ASP A 48 1.74 -3.87 -6.63
N LEU A 49 2.99 -4.28 -6.83
CA LEU A 49 3.76 -3.83 -8.00
C LEU A 49 3.27 -4.46 -9.29
N ASN A 50 2.87 -5.73 -9.24
CA ASN A 50 2.60 -6.54 -10.40
C ASN A 50 1.10 -6.86 -10.47
N ILE A 51 0.34 -5.99 -11.13
CA ILE A 51 -1.05 -6.27 -11.51
C ILE A 51 -1.11 -6.35 -13.04
N PRO A 52 -1.07 -7.56 -13.64
CA PRO A 52 -1.12 -7.71 -15.09
C PRO A 52 -2.40 -7.12 -15.69
N GLY A 53 -2.27 -6.27 -16.71
CA GLY A 53 -3.40 -5.71 -17.46
C GLY A 53 -4.11 -4.52 -16.81
N GLU A 54 -3.70 -4.11 -15.61
CA GLU A 54 -4.31 -3.04 -14.82
C GLU A 54 -3.28 -1.96 -14.46
N LEU A 55 -3.76 -0.88 -13.83
CA LEU A 55 -2.90 0.17 -13.29
C LEU A 55 -2.01 -0.41 -12.17
N GLY A 56 -0.71 -0.55 -12.43
CA GLY A 56 0.23 -1.16 -11.48
C GLY A 56 0.60 -0.22 -10.32
N GLY A 57 1.19 -0.76 -9.25
CA GLY A 57 1.46 0.00 -8.02
C GLY A 57 2.26 1.30 -8.21
N ARG A 58 3.19 1.35 -9.18
CA ARG A 58 3.96 2.56 -9.49
C ARG A 58 3.09 3.66 -10.10
N GLU A 59 2.21 3.30 -11.03
CA GLU A 59 1.29 4.22 -11.69
C GLU A 59 0.19 4.68 -10.72
N THR A 60 -0.29 3.77 -9.86
CA THR A 60 -1.20 4.08 -8.75
C THR A 60 -0.57 5.11 -7.83
N LEU A 61 0.67 4.88 -7.38
CA LEU A 61 1.38 5.83 -6.53
C LEU A 61 1.54 7.20 -7.20
N ALA A 62 1.90 7.23 -8.48
CA ALA A 62 2.03 8.49 -9.22
C ALA A 62 0.73 9.30 -9.20
N LYS A 63 -0.43 8.66 -9.39
CA LYS A 63 -1.75 9.30 -9.27
C LYS A 63 -2.05 9.75 -7.85
N LEU A 64 -1.83 8.88 -6.86
CA LEU A 64 -2.04 9.24 -5.45
C LEU A 64 -1.20 10.45 -5.04
N LYS A 65 0.04 10.58 -5.54
CA LYS A 65 0.89 11.75 -5.27
C LYS A 65 0.36 13.06 -5.88
N THR A 66 -0.44 13.00 -6.94
CA THR A 66 -1.11 14.21 -7.46
C THR A 66 -2.25 14.68 -6.56
N ILE A 67 -2.88 13.75 -5.84
CA ILE A 67 -3.95 14.01 -4.87
C ILE A 67 -3.35 14.42 -3.52
N ASP A 68 -2.29 13.74 -3.12
CA ASP A 68 -1.63 13.88 -1.84
C ASP A 68 -0.13 13.65 -1.96
N PRO A 69 0.67 14.74 -2.05
CA PRO A 69 2.12 14.63 -2.09
C PRO A 69 2.74 13.93 -0.87
N SER A 70 2.01 13.84 0.24
CA SER A 70 2.45 13.22 1.50
C SER A 70 2.06 11.75 1.67
N VAL A 71 1.38 11.15 0.67
CA VAL A 71 0.93 9.75 0.73
C VAL A 71 2.08 8.81 1.13
N LYS A 72 1.81 7.97 2.13
CA LYS A 72 2.75 6.95 2.61
C LYS A 72 2.42 5.61 1.96
N ALA A 73 3.22 5.22 0.97
CA ALA A 73 2.96 4.01 0.19
C ALA A 73 3.96 2.89 0.49
N ILE A 74 3.45 1.69 0.76
CA ILE A 74 4.23 0.47 0.97
C ILE A 74 4.08 -0.41 -0.27
N ILE A 75 5.20 -0.84 -0.83
CA ILE A 75 5.23 -1.87 -1.88
C ILE A 75 4.81 -3.21 -1.29
N SER A 76 4.01 -3.97 -2.02
CA SER A 76 3.82 -5.39 -1.79
C SER A 76 4.28 -6.20 -2.99
N SER A 77 5.29 -7.05 -2.81
CA SER A 77 5.89 -7.83 -3.90
C SER A 77 6.12 -9.29 -3.49
N GLY A 78 5.93 -10.22 -4.43
CA GLY A 78 6.35 -11.62 -4.27
C GLY A 78 7.82 -11.87 -4.62
N SER A 79 8.51 -10.89 -5.20
CA SER A 79 9.92 -11.00 -5.61
C SER A 79 10.78 -9.88 -5.02
N PHE A 80 11.90 -10.27 -4.43
CA PHE A 80 12.94 -9.39 -3.89
C PHE A 80 13.83 -8.79 -4.98
N GLU A 81 13.79 -9.35 -6.20
CA GLU A 81 14.61 -8.93 -7.34
C GLU A 81 13.99 -7.76 -8.12
N ASP A 82 12.78 -7.33 -7.78
CA ASP A 82 12.16 -6.18 -8.42
C ASP A 82 12.99 -4.91 -8.15
N PRO A 83 13.40 -4.15 -9.19
CA PRO A 83 14.15 -2.91 -9.01
C PRO A 83 13.48 -1.89 -8.10
N ALA A 84 12.14 -1.89 -8.02
CA ALA A 84 11.41 -1.04 -7.08
C ALA A 84 11.49 -1.53 -5.63
N VAL A 85 11.76 -2.81 -5.38
CA VAL A 85 12.08 -3.27 -4.01
C VAL A 85 13.49 -2.83 -3.63
N ALA A 86 14.46 -2.96 -4.54
CA ALA A 86 15.85 -2.60 -4.29
C ALA A 86 16.04 -1.10 -3.98
N ASP A 87 15.28 -0.22 -4.64
CA ASP A 87 15.37 1.23 -4.46
C ASP A 87 13.98 1.89 -4.37
N PHE A 88 13.14 1.39 -3.46
CA PHE A 88 11.74 1.83 -3.31
C PHE A 88 11.59 3.34 -3.10
N ARG A 89 12.56 3.97 -2.43
CA ARG A 89 12.58 5.41 -2.18
C ARG A 89 12.73 6.22 -3.47
N LYS A 90 13.55 5.77 -4.41
CA LYS A 90 13.70 6.41 -5.73
C LYS A 90 12.40 6.43 -6.52
N PHE A 91 11.54 5.44 -6.32
CA PHE A 91 10.21 5.40 -6.93
C PHE A 91 9.12 6.09 -6.08
N GLY A 92 9.52 6.69 -4.97
CA GLY A 92 8.65 7.49 -4.12
C GLY A 92 7.83 6.71 -3.10
N PHE A 93 8.10 5.41 -2.92
CA PHE A 93 7.50 4.60 -1.86
C PHE A 93 8.20 4.85 -0.51
N SER A 94 7.48 4.61 0.56
CA SER A 94 7.94 4.78 1.94
C SER A 94 8.44 3.48 2.57
N GLY A 95 8.11 2.33 1.99
CA GLY A 95 8.55 1.03 2.45
C GLY A 95 8.17 -0.09 1.49
N TRP A 96 8.48 -1.33 1.86
CA TRP A 96 8.08 -2.51 1.10
C TRP A 96 7.91 -3.73 2.00
N LEU A 97 7.11 -4.68 1.54
CA LEU A 97 6.83 -5.96 2.18
C LEU A 97 6.86 -7.08 1.15
N ALA A 98 7.39 -8.22 1.58
CA ALA A 98 7.31 -9.46 0.84
C ALA A 98 5.94 -10.13 1.05
N LYS A 99 5.40 -10.70 -0.02
CA LYS A 99 4.26 -11.63 0.03
C LYS A 99 4.77 -13.07 0.13
N PRO A 100 4.07 -13.98 0.84
CA PRO A 100 2.92 -13.72 1.70
C PRO A 100 3.31 -12.93 2.95
N TYR A 101 2.36 -12.18 3.52
CA TYR A 101 2.62 -11.31 4.67
C TYR A 101 2.72 -12.09 5.98
N ASP A 102 3.73 -11.77 6.78
CA ASP A 102 3.77 -12.10 8.20
C ASP A 102 3.15 -10.95 9.01
N SER A 103 2.34 -11.27 10.02
CA SER A 103 1.64 -10.27 10.82
C SER A 103 2.58 -9.35 11.59
N LYS A 104 3.73 -9.87 12.05
CA LYS A 104 4.76 -9.05 12.73
C LYS A 104 5.46 -8.13 11.74
N ALA A 105 5.75 -8.61 10.53
CA ALA A 105 6.34 -7.77 9.48
C ALA A 105 5.41 -6.62 9.08
N LEU A 106 4.11 -6.91 8.91
CA LEU A 106 3.10 -5.90 8.60
C LEU A 106 2.94 -4.88 9.73
N ALA A 107 2.83 -5.35 10.98
CA ALA A 107 2.72 -4.46 12.14
C ALA A 107 3.97 -3.59 12.31
N LYS A 108 5.16 -4.18 12.14
CA LYS A 108 6.42 -3.44 12.29
C LYS A 108 6.52 -2.31 11.27
N ILE A 109 6.28 -2.58 9.99
CA ILE A 109 6.46 -1.54 8.96
C ILE A 109 5.43 -0.43 9.11
N LEU A 110 4.18 -0.74 9.48
CA LEU A 110 3.15 0.26 9.72
C LEU A 110 3.50 1.09 10.96
N TYR A 111 3.94 0.46 12.03
CA TYR A 111 4.39 1.16 13.22
C TYR A 111 5.53 2.12 12.91
N ASP A 112 6.60 1.64 12.26
CA ASP A 112 7.74 2.44 11.86
C ASP A 112 7.32 3.62 10.97
N LEU A 113 6.45 3.37 9.99
CA LEU A 113 6.02 4.37 9.01
C LEU A 113 5.10 5.46 9.59
N LEU A 114 4.25 5.09 10.56
CA LEU A 114 3.28 6.00 11.16
C LEU A 114 3.85 6.76 12.36
N HIS A 115 4.90 6.25 13.01
CA HIS A 115 5.50 6.86 14.20
C HIS A 115 6.93 7.40 13.97
N SER A 116 7.46 7.33 12.75
CA SER A 116 8.71 8.04 12.43
C SER A 116 8.51 9.55 12.51
N ILE A 117 9.30 10.19 13.40
CA ILE A 117 9.34 11.64 13.66
C ILE A 117 10.10 12.37 12.55
#